data_AF-A0A2R6NSE5-F1
#
_entry.id   AF-A0A2R6NSE5-F1
#
_cell.length_a   1.000
_cell.length_b   1.000
_cell.length_c   1.000
_cell.angle_alpha   90.00
_cell.angle_beta   90.00
_cell.angle_gamma   90.00
#
_symmetry.space_group_name_H-M   'P 1'
#
loop_
_entity.id
_entity.type
_entity.pdbx_description
1 polymer ?
#
loop_
_entity_poly.entity_id
_entity_poly.type
_entity_poly.pdbx_seq_one_letter_code
_entity_poly.pdbx_strand_id
1 'polypeptide(L)'
;MELTRHQKLYILDGDIVLSAPKKDDPSRGIVFRIHKGILSYHSPIFSGILSIPSSPASNEVYDGTILIRLADDAEDLAALLEAIYDPSTLQFKHMDPNLPIVARGILTVATKYEIHSIRQCIVKRLESDWPQTLRGWENLVASKRTRLEPAAAIRLATEFDIPSILPAAFYALVQINPEQEWSMSGDIVRGARWDMLHAEDYRRYVRGKHNLAVKMKEMYNNVFKVDGACCESLTRCRKTLNEACRGDAQDFLLPDPLRIFIGSWSAKKLAVCLDCHLSVIINDYKAREELWEGLPEIFQLPKTSLTA
;
A
#
# COMPACT_ATOMS: atom_id res chain seq x y z
N MET A 1 -0.22 23.45 29.96
CA MET A 1 0.18 23.23 28.56
C MET A 1 0.50 24.58 27.94
N GLU A 2 1.74 24.77 27.46
CA GLU A 2 2.16 25.98 26.73
C GLU A 2 1.64 25.92 25.29
N LEU A 3 0.94 26.97 24.84
CA LEU A 3 0.24 26.99 23.55
C LEU A 3 0.96 27.91 22.56
N THR A 4 1.20 27.40 21.35
CA THR A 4 1.81 28.14 20.25
C THR A 4 0.86 28.20 19.05
N ARG A 5 0.74 29.37 18.41
CA ARG A 5 -0.16 29.55 17.26
C ARG A 5 0.39 28.87 16.02
N HIS A 6 -0.44 28.12 15.29
CA HIS A 6 -0.06 27.56 14.00
C HIS A 6 0.16 28.69 12.97
N GLN A 7 1.21 28.60 12.15
CA GLN A 7 1.59 29.72 11.28
C GLN A 7 0.55 30.01 10.19
N LYS A 8 -0.08 28.97 9.61
CA LYS A 8 -1.03 29.11 8.50
C LYS A 8 -2.50 28.99 8.92
N LEU A 9 -2.77 28.18 9.93
CA LEU A 9 -4.13 27.79 10.35
C LEU A 9 -4.57 28.56 11.60
N TYR A 10 -3.96 29.71 11.85
CA TYR A 10 -4.39 30.67 12.85
C TYR A 10 -5.02 31.88 12.14
N ILE A 11 -6.24 31.66 11.66
CA ILE A 11 -6.96 32.55 10.76
C ILE A 11 -7.65 33.65 11.58
N LEU A 12 -7.54 34.90 11.13
CA LEU A 12 -8.00 36.07 11.87
C LEU A 12 -9.51 36.08 12.12
N ASP A 13 -10.30 35.66 11.13
CA ASP A 13 -11.77 35.59 11.17
C ASP A 13 -12.31 34.22 11.62
N GLY A 14 -11.44 33.31 12.07
CA GLY A 14 -11.88 32.03 12.64
C GLY A 14 -12.76 32.22 13.88
N ASP A 15 -13.84 31.46 13.95
CA ASP A 15 -14.91 31.50 14.96
C ASP A 15 -14.84 30.33 15.96
N ILE A 16 -13.79 29.50 15.87
CA ILE A 16 -13.40 28.48 16.83
C ILE A 16 -11.88 28.36 16.95
N VAL A 17 -11.39 28.04 18.16
CA VAL A 17 -10.00 27.65 18.40
C VAL A 17 -9.95 26.17 18.77
N LEU A 18 -9.13 25.39 18.08
CA LEU A 18 -8.77 24.04 18.48
C LEU A 18 -7.36 24.05 19.08
N SER A 19 -7.11 23.21 20.07
CA SER A 19 -5.74 22.94 20.54
C SER A 19 -5.46 21.45 20.53
N ALA A 20 -4.23 21.09 20.22
CA ALA A 20 -3.74 19.72 20.25
C ALA A 20 -2.33 19.67 20.87
N PRO A 21 -2.01 18.64 21.68
CA PRO A 21 -0.66 18.45 22.22
C PRO A 21 0.32 17.99 21.12
N LYS A 22 1.60 18.35 21.28
CA LYS A 22 2.68 17.75 20.49
C LYS A 22 3.00 16.37 21.05
N LYS A 23 3.08 15.35 20.19
CA LYS A 23 3.39 13.98 20.64
C LYS A 23 4.75 13.85 21.34
N ASP A 24 5.75 14.60 20.89
CA ASP A 24 7.10 14.55 21.48
C ASP A 24 7.21 15.32 22.81
N ASP A 25 6.29 16.24 23.07
CA ASP A 25 6.25 17.03 24.30
C ASP A 25 4.80 17.41 24.66
N PRO A 26 4.09 16.57 25.43
CA PRO A 26 2.70 16.81 25.82
C PRO A 26 2.50 18.07 26.68
N SER A 27 3.58 18.67 27.20
CA SER A 27 3.50 19.94 27.92
C SER A 27 3.31 21.13 26.97
N ARG A 28 3.55 20.93 25.67
CA ARG A 28 3.39 21.92 24.60
C ARG A 28 2.26 21.52 23.66
N GLY A 29 1.56 22.52 23.14
CA GLY A 29 0.49 22.34 22.17
C GLY A 29 0.49 23.40 21.08
N ILE A 30 -0.19 23.07 20.00
CA ILE A 30 -0.46 23.99 18.90
C ILE A 30 -1.93 24.41 18.98
N VAL A 31 -2.20 25.70 18.78
CA VAL A 31 -3.55 26.23 18.59
C VAL A 31 -3.81 26.57 17.13
N PHE A 32 -5.01 26.23 16.69
CA PHE A 32 -5.54 26.46 15.36
C PHE A 32 -6.79 27.33 15.51
N ARG A 33 -6.85 28.45 14.81
CA ARG A 33 -8.04 29.31 14.78
C ARG A 33 -8.66 29.20 13.40
N ILE A 34 -9.83 28.59 13.32
CA ILE A 34 -10.44 28.12 12.07
C ILE A 34 -11.96 28.33 12.10
N HIS A 35 -12.67 27.84 11.08
CA HIS A 35 -14.09 28.08 10.86
C HIS A 35 -14.92 26.84 11.22
N LYS A 36 -15.91 27.00 12.12
CA LYS A 36 -16.88 25.98 12.52
C LYS A 36 -17.61 25.42 11.31
N GLY A 37 -18.08 26.29 10.42
CA GLY A 37 -18.82 25.89 9.22
C GLY A 37 -18.03 24.92 8.33
N ILE A 38 -16.73 25.17 8.15
CA ILE A 38 -15.85 24.32 7.34
C ILE A 38 -15.66 22.96 8.03
N LEU A 39 -15.35 22.95 9.33
CA LEU A 39 -15.21 21.71 10.10
C LEU A 39 -16.50 20.87 10.06
N SER A 40 -17.65 21.48 10.33
CA SER A 40 -18.95 20.81 10.34
C SER A 40 -19.35 20.29 8.96
N TYR A 41 -18.95 20.98 7.89
CA TYR A 41 -19.21 20.54 6.52
C TYR A 41 -18.44 19.25 6.17
N HIS A 42 -17.18 19.15 6.61
CA HIS A 42 -16.32 18.02 6.30
C HIS A 42 -16.41 16.85 7.30
N SER A 43 -16.87 17.10 8.52
CA SER A 43 -16.89 16.12 9.60
C SER A 43 -18.26 16.08 10.29
N PRO A 44 -19.00 14.96 10.19
CA PRO A 44 -20.25 14.80 10.94
C PRO A 44 -20.01 14.79 12.46
N ILE A 45 -18.84 14.31 12.91
CA ILE A 45 -18.43 14.33 14.31
C ILE A 45 -18.29 15.77 14.82
N PHE A 46 -17.55 16.63 14.11
CA PHE A 46 -17.47 18.04 14.49
C PHE A 46 -18.82 18.75 14.37
N SER A 47 -19.62 18.43 13.34
CA SER A 47 -20.99 18.96 13.23
C SER A 47 -21.83 18.64 14.47
N GLY A 48 -21.79 17.39 14.94
CA GLY A 48 -22.46 16.96 16.16
C GLY A 48 -21.95 17.68 17.40
N ILE A 49 -20.62 17.70 17.62
CA ILE A 49 -20.00 18.36 18.78
C ILE A 49 -20.34 19.85 18.83
N LEU A 50 -20.33 20.54 17.69
CA LEU A 50 -20.56 21.98 17.60
C LEU A 50 -22.05 22.35 17.65
N SER A 51 -22.95 21.39 17.42
CA SER A 51 -24.40 21.61 17.51
C SER A 51 -24.93 21.64 18.96
N ILE A 52 -24.15 21.11 19.92
CA ILE A 52 -24.56 21.03 21.32
C ILE A 52 -24.52 22.43 21.94
N PRO A 53 -25.66 22.98 22.42
CA PRO A 53 -25.68 24.27 23.09
C PRO A 53 -24.83 24.20 24.37
N SER A 54 -23.70 24.88 24.39
CA SER A 54 -22.86 24.99 25.58
C SER A 54 -23.15 26.32 26.28
N SER A 55 -23.25 26.28 27.62
CA SER A 55 -23.40 27.52 28.40
C SER A 55 -22.14 28.37 28.24
N PRO A 56 -22.25 29.68 27.92
CA PRO A 56 -21.08 30.54 27.74
C PRO A 56 -20.14 30.57 28.97
N ALA A 57 -20.67 30.34 30.17
CA ALA A 57 -19.91 30.37 31.41
C ALA A 57 -19.01 29.14 31.64
N SER A 58 -19.23 28.04 30.91
CA SER A 58 -18.44 26.80 31.04
C SER A 58 -17.40 26.61 29.95
N ASN A 59 -17.40 27.48 28.92
CA ASN A 59 -16.50 27.32 27.79
C ASN A 59 -15.14 27.94 28.08
N GLU A 60 -14.08 27.17 27.85
CA GLU A 60 -12.74 27.73 27.82
C GLU A 60 -12.61 28.67 26.62
N VAL A 61 -11.93 29.80 26.79
CA VAL A 61 -11.78 30.84 25.78
C VAL A 61 -10.29 31.10 25.51
N TYR A 62 -9.93 31.23 24.24
CA TYR A 62 -8.59 31.62 23.80
C TYR A 62 -8.72 32.73 22.75
N ASP A 63 -8.02 33.85 22.96
CA ASP A 63 -8.12 35.06 22.11
C ASP A 63 -9.57 35.47 21.79
N GLY A 64 -10.45 35.44 22.81
CA GLY A 64 -11.85 35.86 22.69
C GLY A 64 -12.77 34.87 21.96
N THR A 65 -12.28 33.67 21.61
CA THR A 65 -13.04 32.64 20.90
C THR A 65 -13.07 31.34 21.71
N ILE A 66 -14.13 30.52 21.53
CA ILE A 66 -14.26 29.22 22.22
C ILE A 66 -13.08 28.32 21.86
N LEU A 67 -12.42 27.77 22.88
CA LEU A 67 -11.34 26.81 22.78
C LEU A 67 -11.84 25.38 23.00
N ILE A 68 -11.55 24.48 22.06
CA ILE A 68 -11.73 23.04 22.22
C ILE A 68 -10.36 22.36 22.29
N ARG A 69 -10.15 21.53 23.30
CA ARG A 69 -8.94 20.73 23.47
C ARG A 69 -9.14 19.35 22.86
N LEU A 70 -8.31 19.01 21.88
CA LEU A 70 -8.27 17.71 21.24
C LEU A 70 -7.07 16.93 21.78
N ALA A 71 -7.22 15.61 21.85
CA ALA A 71 -6.18 14.69 22.31
C ALA A 71 -5.28 14.19 21.17
N ASP A 72 -5.56 14.59 19.93
CA ASP A 72 -4.82 14.19 18.74
C ASP A 72 -3.42 14.81 18.73
N ASP A 73 -2.51 14.19 17.97
CA ASP A 73 -1.22 14.80 17.71
C ASP A 73 -1.41 16.10 16.90
N ALA A 74 -0.69 17.15 17.32
CA ALA A 74 -0.82 18.47 16.73
C ALA A 74 -0.37 18.52 15.27
N GLU A 75 0.69 17.78 14.91
CA GLU A 75 1.22 17.72 13.56
C GLU A 75 0.28 16.94 12.62
N ASP A 76 -0.27 15.81 13.07
CA ASP A 76 -1.27 15.04 12.32
C ASP A 76 -2.57 15.84 12.11
N LEU A 77 -3.04 16.54 13.15
CA LEU A 77 -4.21 17.42 13.06
C LEU A 77 -3.94 18.60 12.11
N ALA A 78 -2.76 19.20 12.17
CA ALA A 78 -2.38 20.28 11.26
C ALA A 78 -2.42 19.82 9.81
N ALA A 79 -1.83 18.67 9.48
CA ALA A 79 -1.82 18.13 8.12
C ALA A 79 -3.24 17.86 7.58
N LEU A 80 -4.14 17.34 8.43
CA LEU A 80 -5.55 17.18 8.07
C LEU A 80 -6.23 18.53 7.82
N LEU A 81 -6.08 19.48 8.73
CA LEU A 81 -6.71 20.80 8.61
C LEU A 81 -6.18 21.56 7.39
N GLU A 82 -4.89 21.47 7.08
CA GLU A 82 -4.32 22.01 5.85
C GLU A 82 -4.99 21.37 4.62
N ALA A 83 -5.20 20.05 4.62
CA ALA A 83 -5.90 19.36 3.52
C ALA A 83 -7.37 19.74 3.36
N ILE A 84 -8.05 20.12 4.46
CA ILE A 84 -9.43 20.64 4.40
C ILE A 84 -9.47 22.02 3.74
N TYR A 85 -8.56 22.91 4.13
CA TYR A 85 -8.53 24.30 3.66
C TYR A 85 -7.90 24.43 2.27
N ASP A 86 -6.91 23.60 1.97
CA ASP A 86 -6.19 23.55 0.71
C ASP A 86 -6.01 22.08 0.27
N PRO A 87 -6.95 21.54 -0.51
CA PRO A 87 -6.87 20.18 -1.04
C PRO A 87 -5.64 19.92 -1.92
N SER A 88 -4.94 20.96 -2.40
CA SER A 88 -3.71 20.79 -3.18
C SER A 88 -2.56 20.21 -2.35
N THR A 89 -2.63 20.31 -1.02
CA THR A 89 -1.65 19.68 -0.10
C THR A 89 -1.68 18.14 -0.15
N LEU A 90 -2.77 17.54 -0.66
CA LEU A 90 -2.88 16.09 -0.89
C LEU A 90 -2.29 15.64 -2.24
N GLN A 91 -1.57 16.51 -2.96
CA GLN A 91 -0.86 16.15 -4.19
C GLN A 91 0.43 15.39 -3.85
N PHE A 92 0.29 14.14 -3.43
CA PHE A 92 1.41 13.27 -3.19
C PHE A 92 2.16 12.96 -4.49
N LYS A 93 3.49 12.90 -4.39
CA LYS A 93 4.33 12.52 -5.52
C LYS A 93 4.01 11.09 -5.95
N HIS A 94 3.97 10.87 -7.26
CA HIS A 94 3.75 9.55 -7.83
C HIS A 94 4.79 8.54 -7.33
N MET A 95 4.34 7.42 -6.77
CA MET A 95 5.15 6.36 -6.18
C MET A 95 6.11 6.85 -5.10
N ASP A 96 5.67 7.79 -4.26
CA ASP A 96 6.47 8.24 -3.12
C ASP A 96 6.57 7.14 -2.04
N PRO A 97 7.78 6.66 -1.70
CA PRO A 97 7.95 5.68 -0.62
C PRO A 97 7.52 6.18 0.76
N ASN A 98 7.48 7.50 0.96
CA ASN A 98 7.07 8.10 2.23
C ASN A 98 5.56 8.36 2.30
N LEU A 99 4.82 8.17 1.19
CA LEU A 99 3.38 8.37 1.16
C LEU A 99 2.69 7.62 2.30
N PRO A 100 2.93 6.31 2.53
CA PRO A 100 2.20 5.61 3.58
C PRO A 100 2.48 6.15 4.99
N ILE A 101 3.64 6.77 5.20
CA ILE A 101 4.05 7.30 6.51
C ILE A 101 3.37 8.64 6.78
N VAL A 102 3.42 9.54 5.79
CA VAL A 102 2.77 10.86 5.90
C VAL A 102 1.25 10.70 5.93
N ALA A 103 0.71 9.81 5.09
CA ALA A 103 -0.72 9.53 5.02
C ALA A 103 -1.28 8.95 6.33
N ARG A 104 -0.45 8.22 7.10
CA ARG A 104 -0.88 7.57 8.36
C ARG A 104 -1.49 8.56 9.34
N GLY A 105 -0.81 9.68 9.60
CA GLY A 105 -1.27 10.71 10.52
C GLY A 105 -2.60 11.33 10.08
N ILE A 106 -2.66 11.74 8.81
CA ILE A 106 -3.88 12.32 8.22
C ILE A 106 -5.04 11.32 8.30
N LEU A 107 -4.81 10.05 7.97
CA LEU A 107 -5.83 9.00 8.02
C LEU A 107 -6.27 8.67 9.44
N THR A 108 -5.38 8.74 10.44
CA THR A 108 -5.73 8.55 11.86
C THR A 108 -6.78 9.58 12.27
N VAL A 109 -6.49 10.86 12.01
CA VAL A 109 -7.38 11.97 12.40
C VAL A 109 -8.64 11.99 11.52
N ALA A 110 -8.51 11.79 10.20
CA ALA A 110 -9.64 11.72 9.27
C ALA A 110 -10.62 10.59 9.60
N THR A 111 -10.11 9.41 9.98
CA THR A 111 -10.97 8.28 10.39
C THR A 111 -11.70 8.61 11.69
N LYS A 112 -11.01 9.17 12.69
CA LYS A 112 -11.61 9.55 13.99
C LYS A 112 -12.75 10.57 13.85
N TYR A 113 -12.58 11.54 12.93
CA TYR A 113 -13.56 12.60 12.69
C TYR A 113 -14.45 12.34 11.47
N GLU A 114 -14.43 11.13 10.91
CA GLU A 114 -15.27 10.70 9.79
C GLU A 114 -15.17 11.61 8.54
N ILE A 115 -13.97 12.10 8.22
CA ILE A 115 -13.72 12.96 7.06
C ILE A 115 -13.42 12.08 5.84
N HIS A 116 -14.51 11.56 5.26
CA HIS A 116 -14.46 10.55 4.21
C HIS A 116 -13.81 11.05 2.92
N SER A 117 -13.99 12.32 2.54
CA SER A 117 -13.43 12.87 1.30
C SER A 117 -11.90 12.80 1.27
N ILE A 118 -11.24 13.17 2.37
CA ILE A 118 -9.78 13.13 2.48
C ILE A 118 -9.28 11.70 2.50
N ARG A 119 -9.95 10.81 3.25
CA ARG A 119 -9.65 9.37 3.25
C ARG A 119 -9.70 8.81 1.83
N GLN A 120 -10.76 9.09 1.08
CA GLN A 120 -10.91 8.62 -0.30
C GLN A 120 -9.82 9.15 -1.23
N CYS A 121 -9.41 10.41 -1.09
CA CYS A 121 -8.30 10.97 -1.88
C CYS A 121 -6.99 10.22 -1.64
N ILE A 122 -6.65 9.95 -0.38
CA ILE A 122 -5.43 9.22 -0.01
C ILE A 122 -5.50 7.76 -0.49
N VAL A 123 -6.63 7.08 -0.29
CA VAL A 123 -6.84 5.70 -0.75
C VAL A 123 -6.68 5.61 -2.27
N LYS A 124 -7.34 6.49 -3.04
CA LYS A 124 -7.20 6.52 -4.50
C LYS A 124 -5.76 6.72 -4.96
N ARG A 125 -4.99 7.55 -4.25
CA ARG A 125 -3.56 7.74 -4.54
C ARG A 125 -2.78 6.45 -4.32
N LEU A 126 -2.95 5.80 -3.17
CA LEU A 126 -2.29 4.52 -2.86
C LEU A 126 -2.66 3.43 -3.87
N GLU A 127 -3.94 3.32 -4.23
CA GLU A 127 -4.43 2.38 -5.23
C GLU A 127 -3.88 2.66 -6.63
N SER A 128 -3.62 3.93 -6.97
CA SER A 128 -2.96 4.28 -8.23
C SER A 128 -1.48 3.91 -8.27
N ASP A 129 -0.83 3.87 -7.09
CA ASP A 129 0.58 3.54 -6.95
C ASP A 129 0.81 2.02 -6.88
N TRP A 130 -0.14 1.27 -6.33
CA TRP A 130 -0.06 -0.18 -6.15
C TRP A 130 -0.90 -0.94 -7.16
N PRO A 131 -0.27 -1.75 -8.05
CA PRO A 131 -1.01 -2.50 -9.07
C PRO A 131 -2.01 -3.46 -8.47
N GLN A 132 -3.23 -3.45 -9.01
CA GLN A 132 -4.29 -4.39 -8.61
C GLN A 132 -4.46 -5.53 -9.63
N THR A 133 -3.77 -5.46 -10.77
CA THR A 133 -3.83 -6.46 -11.85
C THR A 133 -2.42 -6.90 -12.23
N LEU A 134 -2.30 -8.13 -12.74
CA LEU A 134 -1.03 -8.66 -13.24
C LEU A 134 -0.41 -7.73 -14.28
N ARG A 135 -1.21 -7.23 -15.24
CA ARG A 135 -0.73 -6.29 -16.26
C ARG A 135 -0.20 -5.00 -15.66
N GLY A 136 -0.85 -4.49 -14.62
CA GLY A 136 -0.36 -3.31 -13.87
C GLY A 136 1.00 -3.59 -13.23
N TRP A 137 1.18 -4.78 -12.66
CA TRP A 137 2.44 -5.21 -12.08
C TRP A 137 3.56 -5.34 -13.11
N GLU A 138 3.29 -5.96 -14.25
CA GLU A 138 4.24 -6.08 -15.35
C GLU A 138 4.70 -4.71 -15.86
N ASN A 139 3.77 -3.77 -16.04
CA ASN A 139 4.08 -2.40 -16.44
C ASN A 139 4.95 -1.69 -15.40
N LEU A 140 4.63 -1.85 -14.11
CA LEU A 140 5.40 -1.29 -13.00
C LEU A 140 6.84 -1.82 -13.04
N VAL A 141 7.00 -3.13 -13.13
CA VAL A 141 8.30 -3.81 -13.18
C VAL A 141 9.11 -3.42 -14.42
N ALA A 142 8.46 -3.30 -15.59
CA ALA A 142 9.10 -2.88 -16.83
C ALA A 142 9.59 -1.43 -16.80
N SER A 143 8.91 -0.55 -16.06
CA SER A 143 9.28 0.85 -15.95
C SER A 143 10.63 1.09 -15.27
N LYS A 144 11.11 0.13 -14.46
CA LYS A 144 12.31 0.24 -13.60
C LYS A 144 12.29 1.47 -12.66
N ARG A 145 11.13 2.09 -12.44
CA ARG A 145 10.93 3.30 -11.63
C ARG A 145 10.31 3.00 -10.27
N THR A 146 10.32 1.73 -9.84
CA THR A 146 9.68 1.33 -8.58
C THR A 146 10.40 1.91 -7.38
N ARG A 147 9.76 2.91 -6.76
CA ARG A 147 10.19 3.54 -5.50
C ARG A 147 9.26 3.19 -4.34
N LEU A 148 8.33 2.26 -4.56
CA LEU A 148 7.33 1.89 -3.56
C LEU A 148 7.99 1.19 -2.38
N GLU A 149 7.50 1.48 -1.18
CA GLU A 149 7.96 0.85 0.05
C GLU A 149 6.87 -0.09 0.57
N PRO A 150 7.06 -1.42 0.46
CA PRO A 150 6.00 -2.38 0.75
C PRO A 150 5.67 -2.50 2.24
N ALA A 151 6.63 -2.36 3.15
CA ALA A 151 6.36 -2.58 4.58
C ALA A 151 5.45 -1.49 5.17
N ALA A 152 5.72 -0.21 4.86
CA ALA A 152 4.88 0.91 5.26
C ALA A 152 3.52 0.88 4.55
N ALA A 153 3.47 0.46 3.28
CA ALA A 153 2.20 0.30 2.57
C ALA A 153 1.33 -0.80 3.19
N ILE A 154 1.92 -1.95 3.53
CA ILE A 154 1.23 -3.03 4.25
C ILE A 154 0.70 -2.51 5.58
N ARG A 155 1.57 -1.88 6.39
CA ARG A 155 1.18 -1.32 7.69
C ARG A 155 0.00 -0.36 7.57
N LEU A 156 0.05 0.56 6.62
CA LEU A 156 -1.02 1.52 6.43
C LEU A 156 -2.31 0.84 5.95
N ALA A 157 -2.21 -0.07 4.99
CA ALA A 157 -3.36 -0.76 4.45
C ALA A 157 -4.04 -1.66 5.48
N THR A 158 -3.30 -2.29 6.38
CA THR A 158 -3.89 -3.09 7.45
C THR A 158 -4.51 -2.22 8.54
N GLU A 159 -3.85 -1.12 8.92
CA GLU A 159 -4.35 -0.18 9.93
C GLU A 159 -5.64 0.54 9.48
N PHE A 160 -5.76 0.87 8.20
CA PHE A 160 -6.89 1.64 7.66
C PHE A 160 -7.82 0.86 6.75
N ASP A 161 -7.77 -0.47 6.74
CA ASP A 161 -8.64 -1.32 5.92
C ASP A 161 -8.63 -0.93 4.42
N ILE A 162 -7.45 -1.02 3.80
CA ILE A 162 -7.22 -0.80 2.36
C ILE A 162 -6.72 -2.11 1.74
N PRO A 163 -7.54 -3.17 1.71
CA PRO A 163 -7.10 -4.51 1.29
C PRO A 163 -6.70 -4.59 -0.19
N SER A 164 -7.16 -3.66 -1.03
CA SER A 164 -6.92 -3.65 -2.49
C SER A 164 -5.45 -3.61 -2.87
N ILE A 165 -4.59 -3.02 -2.03
CA ILE A 165 -3.14 -2.91 -2.31
C ILE A 165 -2.31 -4.04 -1.69
N LEU A 166 -2.88 -4.79 -0.74
CA LEU A 166 -2.15 -5.80 0.04
C LEU A 166 -1.55 -6.92 -0.83
N PRO A 167 -2.23 -7.49 -1.85
CA PRO A 167 -1.65 -8.57 -2.66
C PRO A 167 -0.32 -8.15 -3.31
N ALA A 168 -0.31 -6.99 -3.97
CA ALA A 168 0.88 -6.47 -4.63
C ALA A 168 1.97 -6.06 -3.63
N ALA A 169 1.60 -5.47 -2.48
CA ALA A 169 2.54 -5.06 -1.46
C ALA A 169 3.26 -6.25 -0.79
N PHE A 170 2.51 -7.30 -0.42
CA PHE A 170 3.11 -8.53 0.10
C PHE A 170 3.95 -9.25 -0.94
N TYR A 171 3.48 -9.31 -2.19
CA TYR A 171 4.26 -9.89 -3.27
C TYR A 171 5.58 -9.14 -3.50
N ALA A 172 5.56 -7.80 -3.50
CA ALA A 172 6.75 -6.96 -3.58
C ALA A 172 7.72 -7.22 -2.41
N LEU A 173 7.21 -7.33 -1.19
CA LEU A 173 8.02 -7.59 0.00
C LEU A 173 8.75 -8.95 -0.07
N VAL A 174 8.11 -9.99 -0.63
CA VAL A 174 8.73 -11.31 -0.81
C VAL A 174 9.97 -11.27 -1.72
N GLN A 175 10.03 -10.33 -2.65
CA GLN A 175 11.17 -10.14 -3.55
C GLN A 175 12.37 -9.43 -2.89
N ILE A 176 12.23 -8.95 -1.66
CA ILE A 176 13.27 -8.21 -0.93
C ILE A 176 13.95 -9.15 0.06
N ASN A 177 15.29 -9.10 0.12
CA ASN A 177 16.05 -9.82 1.14
C ASN A 177 15.78 -9.19 2.53
N PRO A 178 15.33 -9.95 3.54
CA PRO A 178 15.14 -9.47 4.91
C PRO A 178 16.35 -8.81 5.56
N GLU A 179 17.57 -9.14 5.13
CA GLU A 179 18.79 -8.52 5.62
C GLU A 179 19.04 -7.11 5.04
N GLN A 180 18.30 -6.73 4.01
CA GLN A 180 18.44 -5.41 3.38
C GLN A 180 17.52 -4.41 4.05
N GLU A 181 18.11 -3.53 4.85
CA GLU A 181 17.42 -2.38 5.42
C GLU A 181 17.07 -1.33 4.36
N TRP A 182 16.02 -0.58 4.66
CA TRP A 182 15.57 0.52 3.83
C TRP A 182 16.67 1.55 3.59
N SER A 183 16.98 1.81 2.33
CA SER A 183 17.84 2.92 1.94
C SER A 183 17.42 3.53 0.60
N MET A 184 17.55 4.85 0.52
CA MET A 184 17.36 5.60 -0.70
C MET A 184 18.65 6.33 -1.04
N SER A 185 19.23 6.04 -2.21
CA SER A 185 20.37 6.78 -2.75
C SER A 185 20.00 7.30 -4.14
N GLY A 186 19.56 8.56 -4.21
CA GLY A 186 19.02 9.16 -5.42
C GLY A 186 17.73 8.48 -5.87
N ASP A 187 17.76 7.86 -7.06
CA ASP A 187 16.65 7.10 -7.63
C ASP A 187 16.65 5.62 -7.26
N ILE A 188 17.70 5.13 -6.60
CA ILE A 188 17.84 3.72 -6.24
C ILE A 188 17.23 3.48 -4.87
N VAL A 189 16.20 2.63 -4.84
CA VAL A 189 15.56 2.13 -3.64
C VAL A 189 16.06 0.71 -3.35
N ARG A 190 16.43 0.43 -2.11
CA ARG A 190 16.85 -0.89 -1.64
C ARG A 190 16.21 -1.23 -0.31
N GLY A 191 15.96 -2.51 -0.11
CA GLY A 191 15.41 -3.02 1.15
C GLY A 191 13.95 -2.62 1.38
N ALA A 192 13.50 -2.84 2.61
CA ALA A 192 12.19 -2.45 3.10
C ALA A 192 12.33 -1.93 4.54
N ARG A 193 11.31 -1.21 5.02
CA ARG A 193 11.25 -0.77 6.43
C ARG A 193 10.72 -1.90 7.30
N TRP A 194 11.55 -2.93 7.49
CA TRP A 194 11.16 -4.16 8.18
C TRP A 194 10.61 -3.93 9.59
N ASP A 195 11.05 -2.87 10.26
CA ASP A 195 10.59 -2.40 11.56
C ASP A 195 9.11 -1.94 11.57
N MET A 196 8.54 -1.63 10.40
CA MET A 196 7.15 -1.21 10.26
C MET A 196 6.17 -2.39 10.15
N LEU A 197 6.63 -3.61 9.90
CA LEU A 197 5.77 -4.79 9.82
C LEU A 197 5.36 -5.24 11.22
N HIS A 198 4.06 -5.23 11.49
CA HIS A 198 3.53 -5.81 12.72
C HIS A 198 3.64 -7.34 12.72
N ALA A 199 3.58 -7.94 13.92
CA ALA A 199 3.78 -9.38 14.10
C ALA A 199 2.86 -10.24 13.24
N GLU A 200 1.60 -9.83 13.04
CA GLU A 200 0.66 -10.58 12.20
C GLU A 200 1.02 -10.48 10.71
N ASP A 201 1.40 -9.29 10.24
CA ASP A 201 1.81 -9.09 8.85
C ASP A 201 3.13 -9.80 8.55
N TYR A 202 4.04 -9.85 9.52
CA TYR A 202 5.25 -10.67 9.42
C TYR A 202 4.91 -12.18 9.29
N ARG A 203 3.93 -12.70 10.04
CA ARG A 203 3.48 -14.09 9.88
C ARG A 203 2.87 -14.34 8.51
N ARG A 204 2.05 -13.41 8.00
CA ARG A 204 1.48 -13.45 6.64
C ARG A 204 2.60 -13.49 5.60
N TYR A 205 3.62 -12.64 5.74
CA TYR A 205 4.81 -12.64 4.90
C TYR A 205 5.53 -14.00 4.91
N VAL A 206 5.86 -14.54 6.09
CA VAL A 206 6.59 -15.82 6.20
C VAL A 206 5.79 -16.99 5.61
N ARG A 207 4.50 -17.09 5.92
CA ARG A 207 3.61 -18.13 5.38
C ARG A 207 3.42 -17.96 3.88
N GLY A 208 3.15 -16.75 3.43
CA GLY A 208 2.97 -16.44 2.02
C GLY A 208 4.22 -16.72 1.21
N LYS A 209 5.40 -16.42 1.73
CA LYS A 209 6.69 -16.80 1.13
C LYS A 209 6.81 -18.31 0.96
N HIS A 210 6.45 -19.09 1.97
CA HIS A 210 6.44 -20.56 1.87
C HIS A 210 5.41 -21.06 0.85
N ASN A 211 4.17 -20.56 0.91
CA ASN A 211 3.09 -20.93 0.01
C ASN A 211 3.40 -20.57 -1.45
N LEU A 212 4.03 -19.42 -1.68
CA LEU A 212 4.48 -18.98 -2.99
C LEU A 212 5.56 -19.94 -3.54
N ALA A 213 6.49 -20.39 -2.70
CA ALA A 213 7.49 -21.39 -3.07
C ALA A 213 6.86 -22.72 -3.51
N VAL A 214 5.81 -23.16 -2.81
CA VAL A 214 5.05 -24.36 -3.17
C VAL A 214 4.32 -24.15 -4.50
N LYS A 215 3.60 -23.04 -4.64
CA LYS A 215 2.84 -22.70 -5.86
C LYS A 215 3.74 -22.59 -7.08
N MET A 216 4.93 -22.00 -6.90
CA MET A 216 5.93 -21.88 -7.95
C MET A 216 6.39 -23.25 -8.50
N LYS A 217 6.57 -24.26 -7.63
CA LYS A 217 6.87 -25.62 -8.07
C LYS A 217 5.75 -26.23 -8.90
N GLU A 218 4.49 -26.01 -8.51
CA GLU A 218 3.32 -26.44 -9.27
C GLU A 218 3.24 -25.75 -10.63
N MET A 219 3.45 -24.43 -10.66
CA MET A 219 3.47 -23.63 -11.89
C MET A 219 4.51 -24.16 -12.87
N TYR A 220 5.75 -24.39 -12.43
CA TYR A 220 6.79 -24.95 -13.29
C TYR A 220 6.36 -26.26 -13.95
N ASN A 221 5.76 -27.18 -13.20
CA ASN A 221 5.29 -28.45 -13.74
C ASN A 221 4.15 -28.27 -14.76
N ASN A 222 3.25 -27.30 -14.52
CA ASN A 222 2.08 -27.07 -15.36
C ASN A 222 2.43 -26.31 -16.64
N VAL A 223 3.34 -25.34 -16.59
CA VAL A 223 3.74 -24.54 -17.76
C VAL A 223 4.32 -25.42 -18.86
N PHE A 224 5.12 -26.41 -18.49
CA PHE A 224 5.76 -27.34 -19.44
C PHE A 224 4.93 -28.57 -19.80
N LYS A 225 3.69 -28.66 -19.29
CA LYS A 225 2.76 -29.74 -19.64
C LYS A 225 2.11 -29.45 -20.99
N VAL A 226 2.56 -30.17 -22.02
CA VAL A 226 2.00 -30.09 -23.38
C VAL A 226 1.19 -31.34 -23.69
N ASP A 227 0.02 -31.16 -24.32
CA ASP A 227 -0.86 -32.26 -24.71
C ASP A 227 -0.32 -33.00 -25.95
N GLY A 228 -0.49 -34.32 -25.94
CA GLY A 228 0.08 -35.22 -26.95
C GLY A 228 -0.49 -35.05 -28.36
N ALA A 229 -1.66 -34.44 -28.49
CA ALA A 229 -2.29 -34.21 -29.80
C ALA A 229 -1.56 -33.14 -30.63
N CYS A 230 -0.71 -32.31 -30.01
CA CYS A 230 -0.06 -31.16 -30.64
C CYS A 230 1.32 -31.48 -31.26
N CYS A 231 1.77 -32.74 -31.31
CA CYS A 231 3.14 -33.02 -31.74
C CYS A 231 3.34 -34.37 -32.42
N GLU A 232 3.75 -34.35 -33.70
CA GLU A 232 4.25 -35.55 -34.41
C GLU A 232 5.55 -36.12 -33.78
N SER A 233 6.27 -35.30 -32.99
CA SER A 233 7.52 -35.64 -32.30
C SER A 233 7.41 -35.50 -30.77
N LEU A 234 6.28 -35.97 -30.23
CA LEU A 234 5.87 -35.86 -28.82
C LEU A 234 7.00 -36.21 -27.84
N THR A 235 7.72 -37.30 -28.10
CA THR A 235 8.83 -37.78 -27.26
C THR A 235 10.00 -36.79 -27.21
N ARG A 236 10.33 -36.14 -28.34
CA ARG A 236 11.41 -35.16 -28.43
C ARG A 236 11.05 -33.87 -27.70
N CYS A 237 9.88 -33.29 -28.02
CA CYS A 237 9.43 -32.05 -27.38
C CYS A 237 9.28 -32.22 -25.87
N ARG A 238 8.65 -33.31 -25.42
CA ARG A 238 8.48 -33.62 -24.00
C ARG A 238 9.81 -33.79 -23.26
N LYS A 239 10.80 -34.43 -23.89
CA LYS A 239 12.14 -34.57 -23.31
C LYS A 239 12.82 -33.21 -23.13
N THR A 240 12.84 -32.38 -24.18
CA THR A 240 13.42 -31.02 -24.13
C THR A 240 12.75 -30.15 -23.06
N LEU A 241 11.41 -30.19 -22.95
CA LEU A 241 10.66 -29.43 -21.96
C LEU A 241 10.96 -29.89 -20.53
N ASN A 242 11.04 -31.21 -20.30
CA ASN A 242 11.38 -31.77 -18.98
C ASN A 242 12.83 -31.43 -18.55
N GLU A 243 13.77 -31.42 -19.50
CA GLU A 243 15.17 -31.04 -19.23
C GLU A 243 15.27 -29.56 -18.85
N ALA A 244 14.56 -28.70 -19.59
CA ALA A 244 14.59 -27.28 -19.34
C ALA A 244 13.81 -26.88 -18.06
N CYS A 245 12.80 -27.67 -17.64
CA CYS A 245 12.15 -27.53 -16.33
C CYS A 245 13.12 -27.74 -15.14
N ARG A 246 14.20 -28.51 -15.32
CA ARG A 246 15.14 -28.85 -14.24
C ARG A 246 16.28 -27.85 -14.04
N GLY A 247 16.52 -26.97 -15.02
CA GLY A 247 17.72 -26.12 -15.08
C GLY A 247 17.74 -24.88 -14.19
N ASP A 248 16.58 -24.37 -13.76
CA ASP A 248 16.48 -23.02 -13.13
C ASP A 248 16.19 -23.06 -11.62
N ALA A 249 16.32 -24.22 -10.96
CA ALA A 249 15.96 -24.40 -9.54
C ALA A 249 17.10 -24.05 -8.52
N GLN A 250 18.14 -23.32 -8.94
CA GLN A 250 19.29 -22.98 -8.11
C GLN A 250 19.41 -21.47 -7.92
N ASP A 251 18.66 -20.90 -6.98
CA ASP A 251 19.06 -19.67 -6.31
C ASP A 251 18.44 -19.62 -4.90
N PHE A 252 19.20 -19.15 -3.91
CA PHE A 252 18.83 -19.11 -2.49
C PHE A 252 17.72 -18.08 -2.16
N LEU A 253 17.35 -17.25 -3.13
CA LEU A 253 16.20 -16.36 -3.09
C LEU A 253 15.11 -16.98 -3.95
N LEU A 254 13.85 -16.91 -3.52
CA LEU A 254 12.72 -17.35 -4.35
C LEU A 254 12.83 -16.62 -5.70
N PRO A 255 13.12 -17.32 -6.80
CA PRO A 255 13.18 -16.66 -8.09
C PRO A 255 11.78 -16.08 -8.36
N ASP A 256 11.72 -14.85 -8.87
CA ASP A 256 10.46 -14.13 -9.06
C ASP A 256 9.54 -14.92 -10.02
N PRO A 257 8.44 -15.54 -9.52
CA PRO A 257 7.61 -16.43 -10.33
C PRO A 257 6.89 -15.71 -11.47
N LEU A 258 6.76 -14.38 -11.41
CA LEU A 258 6.18 -13.56 -12.47
C LEU A 258 7.23 -13.11 -13.50
N ARG A 259 8.53 -13.09 -13.14
CA ARG A 259 9.63 -12.74 -14.06
C ARG A 259 10.29 -13.93 -14.75
N ILE A 260 10.21 -15.12 -14.15
CA ILE A 260 10.88 -16.33 -14.68
C ILE A 260 10.57 -16.56 -16.16
N PHE A 261 9.34 -16.31 -16.59
CA PHE A 261 8.89 -16.69 -17.93
C PHE A 261 8.89 -15.57 -18.97
N ILE A 262 8.92 -14.30 -18.55
CA ILE A 262 8.84 -13.14 -19.46
C ILE A 262 10.14 -12.96 -20.26
N GLY A 263 11.30 -13.32 -19.70
CA GLY A 263 12.62 -13.05 -20.32
C GLY A 263 13.41 -14.28 -20.74
N SER A 264 13.28 -15.41 -20.05
CA SER A 264 14.21 -16.54 -20.23
C SER A 264 13.73 -17.56 -21.26
N TRP A 265 12.42 -17.79 -21.40
CA TRP A 265 11.85 -18.84 -22.25
C TRP A 265 11.23 -18.33 -23.56
N SER A 266 10.62 -17.14 -23.55
CA SER A 266 10.16 -16.46 -24.77
C SER A 266 11.33 -16.12 -25.72
N ALA A 267 12.51 -15.84 -25.16
CA ALA A 267 13.74 -15.53 -25.90
C ALA A 267 14.61 -16.76 -26.20
N LYS A 268 14.56 -17.82 -25.38
CA LYS A 268 15.23 -19.10 -25.69
C LYS A 268 14.41 -19.82 -26.75
N LYS A 269 14.94 -19.96 -27.96
CA LYS A 269 14.44 -20.91 -28.95
C LYS A 269 14.57 -22.33 -28.40
N LEU A 270 13.56 -22.79 -27.67
CA LEU A 270 13.46 -24.18 -27.29
C LEU A 270 13.43 -25.01 -28.57
N ALA A 271 14.19 -26.10 -28.59
CA ALA A 271 14.17 -27.05 -29.70
C ALA A 271 12.90 -27.94 -29.67
N VAL A 272 11.72 -27.30 -29.67
CA VAL A 272 10.38 -27.91 -29.68
C VAL A 272 9.62 -27.44 -30.92
N CYS A 273 8.53 -28.13 -31.29
CA CYS A 273 7.66 -27.69 -32.38
C CYS A 273 6.91 -26.39 -32.03
N LEU A 274 6.39 -25.72 -33.07
CA LEU A 274 5.67 -24.46 -32.91
C LEU A 274 4.47 -24.59 -31.95
N ASP A 275 3.69 -25.67 -32.06
CA ASP A 275 2.52 -25.88 -31.20
C ASP A 275 2.90 -26.04 -29.73
N CYS A 276 3.93 -26.86 -29.42
CA CYS A 276 4.43 -26.98 -28.04
C CYS A 276 4.99 -25.65 -27.52
N HIS A 277 5.63 -24.84 -28.37
CA HIS A 277 6.12 -23.52 -27.97
C HIS A 277 4.95 -22.58 -27.62
N LEU A 278 3.91 -22.53 -28.46
CA LEU A 278 2.71 -21.74 -28.21
C LEU A 278 1.95 -22.23 -26.97
N SER A 279 1.82 -23.54 -26.76
CA SER A 279 1.21 -24.10 -25.54
C SER A 279 1.95 -23.65 -24.29
N VAL A 280 3.29 -23.63 -24.28
CA VAL A 280 4.08 -23.16 -23.14
C VAL A 280 3.83 -21.68 -22.87
N ILE A 281 3.76 -20.83 -23.91
CA ILE A 281 3.45 -19.40 -23.75
C ILE A 281 2.05 -19.20 -23.16
N ILE A 282 1.05 -19.94 -23.65
CA ILE A 282 -0.33 -19.86 -23.16
C ILE A 282 -0.41 -20.33 -21.71
N ASN A 283 0.23 -21.46 -21.38
CA ASN A 283 0.24 -22.02 -20.04
C ASN A 283 0.98 -21.10 -19.05
N ASP A 284 2.07 -20.47 -19.47
CA ASP A 284 2.76 -19.45 -18.69
C ASP A 284 1.84 -18.29 -18.34
N TYR A 285 1.22 -17.68 -19.35
CA TYR A 285 0.33 -16.54 -19.12
C TYR A 285 -0.79 -16.89 -18.13
N LYS A 286 -1.44 -18.04 -18.33
CA LYS A 286 -2.48 -18.55 -17.43
C LYS A 286 -1.96 -18.79 -16.01
N ALA A 287 -0.79 -19.42 -15.87
CA ALA A 287 -0.21 -19.70 -14.57
C ALA A 287 0.13 -18.41 -13.81
N ARG A 288 0.59 -17.37 -14.50
CA ARG A 288 0.87 -16.05 -13.89
C ARG A 288 -0.40 -15.31 -13.49
N GLU A 289 -1.45 -15.40 -14.31
CA GLU A 289 -2.77 -14.83 -13.99
C GLU A 289 -3.40 -15.55 -12.79
N GLU A 290 -3.42 -16.88 -12.78
CA GLU A 290 -3.87 -17.69 -11.64
C GLU A 290 -3.05 -17.41 -10.37
N LEU A 291 -1.74 -17.22 -10.49
CA LEU A 291 -0.90 -16.86 -9.36
C LEU A 291 -1.29 -15.49 -8.80
N TRP A 292 -1.47 -14.50 -9.68
CA TRP A 292 -1.82 -13.13 -9.29
C TRP A 292 -3.16 -13.08 -8.56
N GLU A 293 -4.19 -13.70 -9.14
CA GLU A 293 -5.52 -13.77 -8.53
C GLU A 293 -5.54 -14.57 -7.23
N GLY A 294 -4.62 -15.54 -7.06
CA GLY A 294 -4.47 -16.34 -5.84
C GLY A 294 -3.60 -15.71 -4.74
N LEU A 295 -3.01 -14.52 -4.96
CA LEU A 295 -2.19 -13.85 -3.95
C LEU A 295 -2.93 -13.59 -2.63
N PRO A 296 -4.21 -13.18 -2.62
CA PRO A 296 -4.98 -13.03 -1.38
C PRO A 296 -4.99 -14.30 -0.53
N GLU A 297 -5.23 -15.46 -1.13
CA GLU A 297 -5.24 -16.75 -0.44
C GLU A 297 -3.84 -17.16 0.01
N ILE A 298 -2.82 -16.96 -0.84
CA ILE A 298 -1.42 -17.28 -0.54
C ILE A 298 -0.95 -16.57 0.72
N PHE A 299 -1.27 -15.27 0.86
CA PHE A 299 -0.92 -14.43 2.01
C PHE A 299 -2.02 -14.41 3.10
N GLN A 300 -3.08 -15.21 2.94
CA GLN A 300 -4.21 -15.33 3.87
C GLN A 300 -4.90 -13.98 4.18
N LEU A 301 -4.91 -13.05 3.21
CA LEU A 301 -5.37 -11.66 3.37
C LEU A 301 -6.83 -11.59 3.83
N PRO A 302 -7.19 -10.58 4.66
CA PRO A 302 -8.58 -10.36 5.02
C PRO A 302 -9.40 -10.15 3.74
N LYS A 303 -10.55 -10.83 3.66
CA LYS A 303 -11.51 -10.60 2.58
C LYS A 303 -12.04 -9.19 2.72
N THR A 304 -12.21 -8.49 1.60
CA THR A 304 -12.81 -7.16 1.55
C THR A 304 -14.12 -7.19 2.34
N SER A 305 -14.17 -6.46 3.44
CA SER A 305 -15.45 -6.19 4.09
C SER A 305 -16.22 -5.31 3.12
N LEU A 306 -17.22 -5.86 2.45
CA LEU A 306 -18.24 -5.07 1.77
C LEU A 306 -19.06 -4.36 2.87
N THR A 307 -18.50 -3.33 3.49
CA THR A 307 -19.28 -2.38 4.28
C THR A 307 -19.90 -1.39 3.30
N ALA A 308 -21.19 -1.65 3.02
CA ALA A 308 -22.13 -0.74 2.38
C ALA A 308 -22.35 0.52 3.21
#